data_AF-A0A672HZM9-F1
#
_entry.id   AF-A0A672HZM9-F1
#
_cell.length_a   1.000
_cell.length_b   1.000
_cell.length_c   1.000
_cell.angle_alpha   90.00
_cell.angle_beta   90.00
_cell.angle_gamma   90.00
#
_symmetry.space_group_name_H-M   'P 1'
#
loop_
_entity.id
_entity.type
_entity.pdbx_description
1 polymer ?
#
loop_
_entity_poly.entity_id
_entity_poly.type
_entity_poly.pdbx_seq_one_letter_code
_entity_poly.pdbx_strand_id
1 'polypeptide(L)'
;MESSVITQVQKEDLQVSPKTGPVSRSALKQPRSCNLFKALFCCLRAQDGSKPPSPPPTPPPSQQALLESQENGSVVKQGEASLLPVVQVQDQGKICVVIDLDETLVHSSFKPFVLQVYVLKRPHVDQFLSRMGELFECVLFTASLAKYADPVTDLLDHRGVFRARLFRESCVFHQGCYVKDLSLLGRDLHKTLILDNSPASYIFHPNNAVPVASWFDDVDDAELLHLLPLFEELSRTEDVYEGLDRLRGH
;
A
#
# COMPACT_ATOMS: atom_id res chain seq x y z
N MET A 1 -27.10 8.15 -13.86
CA MET A 1 -25.67 8.53 -14.00
C MET A 1 -25.33 9.42 -12.83
N GLU A 2 -25.10 8.82 -11.68
CA GLU A 2 -24.49 9.54 -10.56
C GLU A 2 -23.03 9.82 -10.92
N SER A 3 -22.58 11.03 -10.67
CA SER A 3 -21.26 11.53 -11.06
C SER A 3 -20.15 10.69 -10.43
N SER A 4 -19.32 10.04 -11.25
CA SER A 4 -18.19 9.21 -10.81
C SER A 4 -17.05 10.00 -10.17
N VAL A 5 -17.06 11.35 -10.21
CA VAL A 5 -15.96 12.19 -9.72
C VAL A 5 -16.17 12.53 -8.25
N ILE A 6 -15.27 12.06 -7.39
CA ILE A 6 -15.31 12.28 -5.94
C ILE A 6 -14.90 13.70 -5.58
N THR A 7 -13.81 14.23 -6.16
CA THR A 7 -13.30 15.56 -5.80
C THR A 7 -12.26 16.12 -6.77
N GLN A 8 -11.94 17.41 -6.60
CA GLN A 8 -10.79 18.11 -7.17
C GLN A 8 -9.90 18.64 -6.04
N VAL A 9 -8.68 18.11 -5.90
CA VAL A 9 -7.68 18.65 -4.94
C VAL A 9 -6.70 19.55 -5.69
N GLN A 10 -6.53 20.80 -5.25
CA GLN A 10 -5.57 21.74 -5.85
C GLN A 10 -4.14 21.45 -5.36
N LYS A 11 -3.15 21.58 -6.24
CA LYS A 11 -1.72 21.38 -5.90
C LYS A 11 -1.19 22.34 -4.82
N GLU A 12 -1.82 23.50 -4.68
CA GLU A 12 -1.40 24.53 -3.71
C GLU A 12 -1.68 24.10 -2.27
N ASP A 13 -2.74 23.32 -2.05
CA ASP A 13 -3.05 22.70 -0.75
C ASP A 13 -2.09 21.54 -0.40
N LEU A 14 -1.23 21.12 -1.34
CA LEU A 14 -0.22 20.08 -1.16
C LEU A 14 1.18 20.65 -0.84
N GLN A 15 1.35 21.97 -0.75
CA GLN A 15 2.63 22.62 -0.43
C GLN A 15 2.84 22.81 1.07
N VAL A 16 3.83 22.10 1.62
CA VAL A 16 4.35 22.33 2.97
C VAL A 16 5.23 23.60 2.94
N SER A 17 4.93 24.58 3.79
CA SER A 17 5.84 25.71 4.05
C SER A 17 7.14 25.20 4.68
N PRO A 18 8.32 25.43 4.07
CA PRO A 18 9.59 25.10 4.70
C PRO A 18 9.90 26.16 5.76
N LYS A 19 9.96 25.76 7.03
CA LYS A 19 10.62 26.59 8.05
C LYS A 19 12.11 26.61 7.73
N THR A 20 12.61 27.80 7.44
CA THR A 20 13.98 28.12 7.06
C THR A 20 14.98 27.86 8.19
N GLY A 21 16.08 27.16 7.86
CA GLY A 21 17.35 27.16 8.58
C GLY A 21 18.48 26.80 7.59
N PRO A 22 19.60 27.53 7.53
CA PRO A 22 20.59 27.33 6.49
C PRO A 22 21.62 26.29 6.91
N VAL A 23 21.73 25.16 6.19
CA VAL A 23 22.90 24.28 6.30
C VAL A 23 23.33 23.77 4.92
N SER A 24 24.66 23.74 4.78
CA SER A 24 25.48 23.62 3.58
C SER A 24 25.27 22.36 2.73
N ARG A 25 25.56 22.50 1.44
CA ARG A 25 25.51 21.45 0.40
C ARG A 25 26.66 20.45 0.57
N SER A 26 26.34 19.16 0.61
CA SER A 26 27.23 18.09 0.16
C SER A 26 26.43 17.03 -0.61
N ALA A 27 26.96 16.65 -1.77
CA ALA A 27 26.32 15.78 -2.74
C ALA A 27 26.47 14.31 -2.33
N LEU A 28 25.35 13.60 -2.23
CA LEU A 28 25.31 12.14 -2.12
C LEU A 28 24.45 11.54 -3.24
N LYS A 29 25.01 10.50 -3.86
CA LYS A 29 24.59 9.87 -5.11
C LYS A 29 23.30 9.05 -4.91
N GLN A 30 22.43 9.08 -5.92
CA GLN A 30 21.18 8.32 -6.00
C GLN A 30 21.43 6.79 -6.08
N PRO A 31 20.60 5.95 -5.44
CA PRO A 31 20.51 4.53 -5.74
C PRO A 31 19.58 4.28 -6.94
N ARG A 32 19.85 3.16 -7.63
CA ARG A 32 19.34 2.81 -8.97
C ARG A 32 17.93 2.21 -8.93
N SER A 33 17.18 2.56 -9.97
CA SER A 33 15.83 2.13 -10.39
C SER A 33 15.65 0.61 -10.56
N CYS A 34 14.52 0.08 -10.10
CA CYS A 34 13.95 -1.19 -10.55
C CYS A 34 13.10 -0.97 -11.81
N ASN A 35 13.37 -1.71 -12.88
CA ASN A 35 12.68 -1.61 -14.18
C ASN A 35 11.46 -2.55 -14.23
N LEU A 36 10.30 -2.05 -14.67
CA LEU A 36 9.31 -2.86 -15.40
C LEU A 36 8.37 -1.99 -16.29
N PHE A 37 8.69 -1.98 -17.59
CA PHE A 37 7.89 -1.60 -18.79
C PHE A 37 7.24 -0.20 -18.95
N LYS A 38 7.01 0.18 -20.23
CA LYS A 38 7.28 1.50 -20.86
C LYS A 38 6.11 1.95 -21.76
N ALA A 39 5.70 3.22 -21.72
CA ALA A 39 5.05 4.00 -22.82
C ALA A 39 5.04 5.49 -22.41
N LEU A 40 5.46 6.54 -23.14
CA LEU A 40 5.26 6.98 -24.53
C LEU A 40 6.41 7.93 -25.00
N PHE A 41 6.49 8.15 -26.32
CA PHE A 41 7.55 8.75 -27.16
C PHE A 41 7.79 10.28 -27.07
N CYS A 42 9.03 10.76 -27.31
CA CYS A 42 9.39 11.67 -28.44
C CYS A 42 10.87 12.20 -28.47
N CYS A 43 11.60 11.83 -29.54
CA CYS A 43 12.53 12.61 -30.39
C CYS A 43 13.77 13.38 -29.83
N LEU A 44 15.00 12.87 -30.05
CA LEU A 44 15.96 13.29 -31.12
C LEU A 44 17.39 12.71 -30.90
N ARG A 45 18.04 12.39 -32.03
CA ARG A 45 19.38 11.80 -32.24
C ARG A 45 20.56 12.68 -31.78
N ALA A 46 21.68 12.03 -31.43
CA ALA A 46 23.01 12.36 -31.94
C ALA A 46 23.97 11.14 -31.83
N GLN A 47 24.84 11.00 -32.84
CA GLN A 47 25.89 9.99 -33.04
C GLN A 47 27.05 10.19 -32.02
N ASP A 48 28.01 9.29 -31.76
CA ASP A 48 28.96 8.67 -32.70
C ASP A 48 29.86 7.60 -32.00
N GLY A 49 30.69 6.88 -32.80
CA GLY A 49 31.51 5.67 -32.49
C GLY A 49 32.48 5.70 -31.28
N SER A 50 33.25 4.66 -30.90
CA SER A 50 33.86 3.50 -31.59
C SER A 50 34.48 2.48 -30.57
N LYS A 51 34.33 1.15 -30.82
CA LYS A 51 35.24 -0.05 -30.62
C LYS A 51 36.23 -0.19 -29.40
N PRO A 52 36.74 -1.42 -29.08
CA PRO A 52 36.17 -2.61 -28.38
C PRO A 52 36.97 -2.98 -27.07
N PRO A 53 36.72 -4.11 -26.35
CA PRO A 53 37.14 -4.27 -24.94
C PRO A 53 38.46 -5.04 -24.71
N SER A 54 39.07 -4.85 -23.54
CA SER A 54 40.21 -5.62 -22.99
C SER A 54 39.81 -6.41 -21.70
N PRO A 55 40.49 -7.52 -21.37
CA PRO A 55 40.02 -8.53 -20.39
C PRO A 55 40.33 -8.19 -18.91
N PRO A 56 39.73 -8.90 -17.93
CA PRO A 56 39.77 -8.50 -16.52
C PRO A 56 41.03 -9.02 -15.79
N PRO A 57 41.51 -8.34 -14.74
CA PRO A 57 42.45 -8.89 -13.78
C PRO A 57 41.75 -9.59 -12.59
N THR A 58 42.45 -10.60 -12.06
CA THR A 58 42.13 -11.51 -10.95
C THR A 58 42.01 -10.85 -9.57
N PRO A 59 41.30 -11.46 -8.60
CA PRO A 59 41.13 -10.90 -7.25
C PRO A 59 42.29 -11.27 -6.30
N PRO A 60 42.65 -10.39 -5.34
CA PRO A 60 43.52 -10.75 -4.22
C PRO A 60 42.74 -11.26 -2.98
N PRO A 61 43.42 -11.96 -2.06
CA PRO A 61 42.81 -12.87 -1.09
C PRO A 61 42.34 -12.23 0.23
N SER A 62 41.47 -12.99 0.88
CA SER A 62 40.93 -12.84 2.24
C SER A 62 41.95 -12.48 3.33
N GLN A 63 41.59 -11.53 4.19
CA GLN A 63 42.17 -11.38 5.52
C GLN A 63 41.05 -11.33 6.56
N GLN A 64 40.90 -12.43 7.30
CA GLN A 64 40.36 -12.43 8.64
C GLN A 64 41.39 -11.74 9.55
N ALA A 65 40.95 -10.72 10.29
CA ALA A 65 41.67 -10.21 11.45
C ALA A 65 40.63 -9.77 12.51
N LEU A 66 40.56 -10.62 13.53
CA LEU A 66 40.23 -10.46 14.94
C LEU A 66 39.92 -9.04 15.49
N LEU A 67 38.96 -9.02 16.43
CA LEU A 67 38.73 -8.16 17.61
C LEU A 67 37.21 -7.89 17.70
N GLU A 68 36.47 -8.01 18.80
CA GLU A 68 36.67 -8.52 20.16
C GLU A 68 35.24 -8.53 20.78
N SER A 69 34.97 -9.47 21.67
CA SER A 69 33.68 -9.62 22.34
C SER A 69 33.47 -8.49 23.36
N GLN A 70 32.38 -7.74 23.25
CA GLN A 70 31.85 -6.91 24.35
C GLN A 70 30.43 -7.37 24.69
N GLU A 71 30.31 -8.16 25.75
CA GLU A 71 29.10 -8.25 26.56
C GLU A 71 29.01 -7.00 27.43
N ASN A 72 28.03 -6.13 27.18
CA ASN A 72 27.13 -5.62 28.23
C ASN A 72 26.10 -4.67 27.63
N GLY A 73 24.84 -4.93 27.97
CA GLY A 73 23.71 -4.10 27.60
C GLY A 73 22.52 -4.98 27.34
N SER A 74 21.81 -5.36 28.39
CA SER A 74 20.43 -5.81 28.33
C SER A 74 19.62 -4.76 27.56
N VAL A 75 19.53 -4.93 26.25
CA VAL A 75 18.59 -4.19 25.41
C VAL A 75 17.22 -4.71 25.82
N VAL A 76 16.55 -3.94 26.66
CA VAL A 76 15.10 -3.97 26.77
C VAL A 76 14.60 -3.87 25.34
N LYS A 77 14.07 -4.96 24.79
CA LYS A 77 13.23 -4.92 23.58
C LYS A 77 12.10 -3.95 23.92
N GLN A 78 12.24 -2.68 23.52
CA GLN A 78 11.08 -1.82 23.39
C GLN A 78 10.21 -2.52 22.35
N GLY A 79 9.13 -3.13 22.81
CA GLY A 79 8.14 -3.71 21.91
C GLY A 79 7.70 -2.59 20.99
N GLU A 80 7.95 -2.72 19.69
CA GLU A 80 7.49 -1.75 18.71
C GLU A 80 5.98 -1.57 18.93
N ALA A 81 5.55 -0.32 19.07
CA ALA A 81 4.14 -0.01 19.21
C ALA A 81 3.41 -0.49 17.95
N SER A 82 2.31 -1.24 18.12
CA SER A 82 1.48 -1.70 17.01
C SER A 82 0.94 -0.52 16.22
N LEU A 83 0.77 -0.70 14.90
CA LEU A 83 0.22 0.32 14.00
C LEU A 83 -1.24 0.66 14.33
N LEU A 84 -2.00 -0.29 14.88
CA LEU A 84 -3.37 -0.06 15.31
C LEU A 84 -3.46 0.09 16.84
N PRO A 85 -4.41 0.91 17.33
CA PRO A 85 -4.75 0.94 18.73
C PRO A 85 -5.43 -0.37 19.18
N VAL A 86 -5.76 -0.45 20.47
CA VAL A 86 -6.57 -1.53 21.02
C VAL A 86 -7.92 -1.61 20.30
N VAL A 87 -8.37 -2.84 20.03
CA VAL A 87 -9.66 -3.12 19.37
C VAL A 87 -10.81 -2.46 20.13
N GLN A 88 -11.68 -1.77 19.39
CA GLN A 88 -12.88 -1.14 19.97
C GLN A 88 -13.89 -2.20 20.40
N VAL A 89 -14.70 -1.90 21.42
CA VAL A 89 -15.68 -2.85 21.99
C VAL A 89 -16.64 -3.42 20.92
N GLN A 90 -17.09 -2.58 19.99
CA GLN A 90 -18.02 -2.98 18.92
C GLN A 90 -17.42 -3.90 17.85
N ASP A 91 -16.10 -4.02 17.80
CA ASP A 91 -15.38 -4.83 16.82
C ASP A 91 -14.68 -6.03 17.47
N GLN A 92 -14.92 -6.29 18.77
CA GLN A 92 -14.42 -7.46 19.46
C GLN A 92 -14.88 -8.76 18.79
N GLY A 93 -13.93 -9.64 18.50
CA GLY A 93 -14.17 -10.93 17.82
C GLY A 93 -14.33 -10.84 16.30
N LYS A 94 -14.40 -9.64 15.71
CA LYS A 94 -14.42 -9.48 14.25
C LYS A 94 -13.04 -9.75 13.65
N ILE A 95 -13.03 -10.22 12.41
CA ILE A 95 -11.83 -10.26 11.57
C ILE A 95 -11.43 -8.82 11.20
N CYS A 96 -10.14 -8.53 11.25
CA CYS A 96 -9.57 -7.28 10.72
C CYS A 96 -9.38 -7.42 9.21
N VAL A 97 -9.91 -6.47 8.43
CA VAL A 97 -9.70 -6.43 6.98
C VAL A 97 -9.00 -5.14 6.61
N VAL A 98 -7.77 -5.28 6.15
CA VAL A 98 -7.00 -4.21 5.53
C VAL A 98 -7.47 -4.03 4.09
N ILE A 99 -7.86 -2.82 3.72
CA ILE A 99 -8.40 -2.50 2.39
C ILE A 99 -7.54 -1.40 1.77
N ASP A 100 -7.01 -1.69 0.58
CA ASP A 100 -6.27 -0.72 -0.21
C ASP A 100 -7.19 0.36 -0.86
N LEU A 101 -6.60 1.49 -1.26
CA LEU A 101 -7.33 2.62 -1.83
C LEU A 101 -7.24 2.67 -3.36
N ASP A 102 -6.03 2.90 -3.87
CA ASP A 102 -5.76 3.26 -5.26
C ASP A 102 -5.81 2.02 -6.16
N GLU A 103 -6.53 2.11 -7.28
CA GLU A 103 -6.86 0.98 -8.18
C GLU A 103 -7.65 -0.17 -7.50
N THR A 104 -8.04 -0.01 -6.23
CA THR A 104 -8.87 -0.97 -5.47
C THR A 104 -10.28 -0.41 -5.26
N LEU A 105 -10.43 0.75 -4.62
CA LEU A 105 -11.72 1.41 -4.35
C LEU A 105 -11.96 2.63 -5.26
N VAL A 106 -10.87 3.25 -5.72
CA VAL A 106 -10.90 4.46 -6.53
C VAL A 106 -9.76 4.43 -7.55
N HIS A 107 -9.85 5.30 -8.56
CA HIS A 107 -8.73 5.57 -9.45
C HIS A 107 -8.52 7.07 -9.56
N SER A 108 -7.27 7.52 -9.42
CA SER A 108 -6.94 8.94 -9.56
C SER A 108 -6.15 9.23 -10.84
N SER A 109 -6.51 10.34 -11.49
CA SER A 109 -5.81 10.84 -12.67
C SER A 109 -5.48 12.33 -12.53
N PHE A 110 -4.32 12.71 -13.05
CA PHE A 110 -3.90 14.10 -13.09
C PHE A 110 -4.33 14.73 -14.41
N LYS A 111 -5.03 15.86 -14.35
CA LYS A 111 -5.17 16.73 -15.54
C LYS A 111 -4.06 17.80 -15.51
N PRO A 112 -3.06 17.70 -16.40
CA PRO A 112 -1.81 18.48 -16.30
C PRO A 112 -2.01 20.00 -16.36
N PHE A 113 -3.10 20.48 -16.97
CA PHE A 113 -3.34 21.91 -17.17
C PHE A 113 -3.99 22.63 -15.99
N VAL A 114 -4.56 21.90 -15.04
CA VAL A 114 -5.37 22.49 -13.94
C VAL A 114 -4.81 22.20 -12.56
N LEU A 115 -3.71 21.45 -12.43
CA LEU A 115 -3.15 21.04 -11.14
C LEU A 115 -4.20 20.40 -10.20
N GLN A 116 -5.23 19.78 -10.78
CA GLN A 116 -6.31 19.10 -10.08
C GLN A 116 -6.14 17.59 -10.20
N VAL A 117 -6.32 16.91 -9.08
CA VAL A 117 -6.47 15.45 -9.02
C VAL A 117 -7.95 15.13 -9.22
N TYR A 118 -8.26 14.29 -10.21
CA TYR A 118 -9.59 13.76 -10.46
C TYR A 118 -9.64 12.35 -9.93
N VAL A 119 -10.62 12.04 -9.09
CA VAL A 119 -10.76 10.71 -8.49
C VAL A 119 -12.07 10.10 -8.91
N LEU A 120 -12.02 8.90 -9.50
CA LEU A 120 -13.18 8.11 -9.88
C LEU A 120 -13.51 7.08 -8.80
N LYS A 121 -14.79 6.92 -8.47
CA LYS A 121 -15.27 5.81 -7.61
C LYS A 121 -15.35 4.53 -8.42
N ARG A 122 -14.80 3.43 -7.90
CA ARG A 122 -15.09 2.11 -8.46
C ARG A 122 -16.59 1.80 -8.29
N PRO A 123 -17.26 1.24 -9.31
CA PRO A 123 -18.65 0.82 -9.15
C PRO A 123 -18.85 -0.06 -7.91
N HIS A 124 -20.03 0.06 -7.29
CA HIS A 124 -20.45 -0.69 -6.10
C HIS A 124 -19.65 -0.41 -4.81
N VAL A 125 -18.70 0.52 -4.79
CA VAL A 125 -17.87 0.81 -3.61
C VAL A 125 -18.68 1.17 -2.35
N ASP A 126 -19.77 1.95 -2.47
CA ASP A 126 -20.58 2.33 -1.32
C ASP A 126 -21.32 1.14 -0.71
N GLN A 127 -21.84 0.25 -1.57
CA GLN A 127 -22.49 -0.99 -1.15
C GLN A 127 -21.48 -1.93 -0.51
N PHE A 128 -20.29 -2.04 -1.12
CA PHE A 128 -19.19 -2.85 -0.62
C PHE A 128 -18.76 -2.39 0.78
N LEU A 129 -18.40 -1.11 0.95
CA LEU A 129 -17.95 -0.58 2.24
C LEU A 129 -19.03 -0.68 3.31
N SER A 130 -20.30 -0.41 2.97
CA SER A 130 -21.41 -0.59 3.92
C SER A 130 -21.45 -2.01 4.46
N ARG A 131 -21.35 -3.01 3.57
CA ARG A 131 -21.43 -4.42 3.97
C ARG A 131 -20.18 -4.85 4.74
N MET A 132 -19.01 -4.39 4.33
CA MET A 132 -17.75 -4.69 5.01
C MET A 132 -17.73 -4.12 6.44
N GLY A 133 -18.20 -2.89 6.65
CA GLY A 133 -18.23 -2.25 7.97
C GLY A 133 -19.19 -2.89 8.98
N GLU A 134 -20.22 -3.61 8.50
CA GLU A 134 -21.08 -4.42 9.36
C GLU A 134 -20.35 -5.66 9.89
N LEU A 135 -19.58 -6.31 9.01
CA LEU A 135 -19.01 -7.64 9.24
C LEU A 135 -17.62 -7.61 9.90
N PHE A 136 -16.83 -6.57 9.64
CA PHE A 136 -15.39 -6.56 9.92
C PHE A 136 -14.92 -5.33 10.71
N GLU A 137 -13.73 -5.43 11.30
CA GLU A 137 -12.91 -4.26 11.66
C GLU A 137 -12.18 -3.80 10.38
N CYS A 138 -12.71 -2.80 9.67
CA CYS A 138 -12.08 -2.31 8.45
C CYS A 138 -10.97 -1.30 8.73
N VAL A 139 -9.82 -1.49 8.09
CA VAL A 139 -8.67 -0.57 8.15
C VAL A 139 -8.30 -0.15 6.74
N LEU A 140 -8.30 1.16 6.47
CA LEU A 140 -7.73 1.67 5.23
C LEU A 140 -6.21 1.58 5.35
N PHE A 141 -5.53 0.95 4.40
CA PHE A 141 -4.07 0.98 4.34
C PHE A 141 -3.64 1.22 2.90
N THR A 142 -3.06 2.37 2.61
CA THR A 142 -2.59 2.73 1.26
C THR A 142 -1.10 3.04 1.25
N ALA A 143 -0.43 2.74 0.14
CA ALA A 143 0.94 3.19 -0.12
C ALA A 143 1.01 4.67 -0.55
N SER A 144 -0.12 5.38 -0.58
CA SER A 144 -0.19 6.82 -0.85
C SER A 144 0.03 7.66 0.41
N LEU A 145 0.34 8.95 0.22
CA LEU A 145 0.52 9.90 1.32
C LEU A 145 -0.84 10.34 1.87
N ALA A 146 -0.91 10.57 3.19
CA ALA A 146 -2.11 11.06 3.88
C ALA A 146 -2.75 12.28 3.20
N LYS A 147 -1.92 13.25 2.78
CA LYS A 147 -2.37 14.49 2.12
C LYS A 147 -3.26 14.30 0.88
N TYR A 148 -3.18 13.13 0.24
CA TYR A 148 -4.06 12.74 -0.86
C TYR A 148 -5.16 11.81 -0.38
N ALA A 149 -4.80 10.78 0.39
CA ALA A 149 -5.71 9.70 0.75
C ALA A 149 -6.79 10.12 1.76
N ASP A 150 -6.48 11.04 2.69
CA ASP A 150 -7.45 11.53 3.69
C ASP A 150 -8.64 12.23 3.03
N PRO A 151 -8.46 13.28 2.20
CA PRO A 151 -9.59 13.93 1.53
C PRO A 151 -10.41 12.98 0.66
N VAL A 152 -9.78 12.01 0.00
CA VAL A 152 -10.48 11.02 -0.82
C VAL A 152 -11.33 10.10 0.05
N THR A 153 -10.78 9.65 1.17
CA THR A 153 -11.46 8.75 2.10
C THR A 153 -12.59 9.46 2.83
N ASP A 154 -12.43 10.73 3.21
CA ASP A 154 -13.49 11.54 3.83
C ASP A 154 -14.74 11.66 2.95
N LEU A 155 -14.56 11.67 1.63
CA LEU A 155 -15.64 11.75 0.66
C LEU A 155 -16.21 10.38 0.28
N LEU A 156 -15.41 9.32 0.42
CA LEU A 156 -15.80 7.95 0.12
C LEU A 156 -16.54 7.29 1.30
N ASP A 157 -16.00 7.40 2.51
CA ASP A 157 -16.48 6.73 3.71
C ASP A 157 -17.40 7.62 4.54
N HIS A 158 -18.63 7.77 4.06
CA HIS A 158 -19.67 8.56 4.73
C HIS A 158 -20.28 7.88 5.97
N ARG A 159 -19.94 6.61 6.26
CA ARG A 159 -20.52 5.84 7.39
C ARG A 159 -19.51 5.54 8.49
N GLY A 160 -18.26 5.97 8.35
CA GLY A 160 -17.20 5.67 9.31
C GLY A 160 -16.87 4.17 9.37
N VAL A 161 -16.85 3.52 8.21
CA VAL A 161 -16.47 2.12 8.04
C VAL A 161 -15.04 1.89 8.51
N PHE A 162 -14.11 2.76 8.13
CA PHE A 162 -12.70 2.62 8.49
C PHE A 162 -12.41 3.03 9.94
N ARG A 163 -11.92 2.08 10.75
CA ARG A 163 -11.56 2.31 12.16
C ARG A 163 -10.21 3.01 12.32
N ALA A 164 -9.33 2.81 11.34
CA ALA A 164 -8.03 3.44 11.25
C ALA A 164 -7.66 3.66 9.78
N ARG A 165 -6.77 4.62 9.55
CA ARG A 165 -6.18 4.91 8.25
C ARG A 165 -4.67 4.86 8.38
N LEU A 166 -4.04 4.00 7.59
CA LEU A 166 -2.61 3.81 7.52
C LEU A 166 -2.15 4.24 6.13
N PHE A 167 -1.03 4.97 6.08
CA PHE A 167 -0.53 5.59 4.87
C PHE A 167 0.88 5.07 4.56
N ARG A 168 1.52 5.64 3.54
CA ARG A 168 2.86 5.29 3.10
C ARG A 168 3.88 5.16 4.24
N GLU A 169 3.82 6.04 5.23
CA GLU A 169 4.75 6.06 6.37
C GLU A 169 4.61 4.81 7.26
N SER A 170 3.47 4.13 7.22
CA SER A 170 3.21 2.87 7.92
C SER A 170 3.70 1.65 7.14
N CYS A 171 4.03 1.78 5.85
CA CYS A 171 4.56 0.69 5.05
C CYS A 171 6.03 0.40 5.39
N VAL A 172 6.43 -0.87 5.27
CA VAL A 172 7.83 -1.27 5.25
C VAL A 172 8.36 -1.09 3.83
N PHE A 173 9.42 -0.31 3.66
CA PHE A 173 10.07 -0.18 2.35
C PHE A 173 11.03 -1.37 2.12
N HIS A 174 10.59 -2.34 1.32
CA HIS A 174 11.32 -3.58 1.07
C HIS A 174 11.55 -3.78 -0.43
N GLN A 175 12.82 -3.96 -0.83
CA GLN A 175 13.22 -4.22 -2.23
C GLN A 175 12.65 -3.22 -3.26
N GLY A 176 12.47 -1.95 -2.88
CA GLY A 176 11.93 -0.92 -3.76
C GLY A 176 10.41 -0.84 -3.79
N CYS A 177 9.72 -1.67 -3.01
CA CYS A 177 8.26 -1.68 -2.88
C CYS A 177 7.84 -1.22 -1.48
N TYR A 178 6.65 -0.62 -1.38
CA TYR A 178 5.98 -0.36 -0.11
C TYR A 178 5.14 -1.59 0.26
N VAL A 179 5.56 -2.30 1.32
CA VAL A 179 4.91 -3.52 1.80
C VAL A 179 4.09 -3.20 3.04
N LYS A 180 2.86 -3.72 3.08
CA LYS A 180 1.93 -3.62 4.19
C LYS A 180 2.13 -4.84 5.09
N ASP A 181 3.07 -4.74 6.03
CA ASP A 181 3.37 -5.83 6.95
C ASP A 181 2.26 -5.97 8.00
N LEU A 182 1.40 -6.99 7.81
CA LEU A 182 0.25 -7.26 8.67
C LEU A 182 0.66 -7.62 10.11
N SER A 183 1.88 -8.13 10.32
CA SER A 183 2.37 -8.48 11.67
C SER A 183 2.55 -7.25 12.57
N LEU A 184 2.68 -6.05 11.98
CA LEU A 184 2.82 -4.79 12.70
C LEU A 184 1.47 -4.21 13.14
N LEU A 185 0.33 -4.77 12.72
CA LEU A 185 -0.99 -4.23 13.03
C LEU A 185 -1.38 -4.42 14.50
N GLY A 186 -0.78 -5.37 15.21
CA GLY A 186 -1.26 -5.77 16.54
C GLY A 186 -2.62 -6.47 16.46
N ARG A 187 -2.81 -7.30 15.44
CA ARG A 187 -3.97 -8.19 15.23
C ARG A 187 -3.47 -9.61 15.01
N ASP A 188 -4.29 -10.59 15.36
CA ASP A 188 -3.98 -11.98 15.08
C ASP A 188 -4.05 -12.23 13.56
N LEU A 189 -3.00 -12.80 12.98
CA LEU A 189 -2.96 -13.11 11.55
C LEU A 189 -3.98 -14.18 11.16
N HIS A 190 -4.39 -15.06 12.08
CA HIS A 190 -5.50 -16.01 11.84
C HIS A 190 -6.86 -15.32 11.74
N LYS A 191 -6.94 -14.03 12.12
CA LYS A 191 -8.13 -13.18 12.04
C LYS A 191 -7.85 -11.87 11.28
N THR A 192 -6.89 -11.88 10.35
CA THR A 192 -6.55 -10.69 9.55
C THR A 192 -6.51 -11.03 8.06
N LEU A 193 -7.16 -10.19 7.25
CA LEU A 193 -7.16 -10.26 5.78
C LEU A 193 -6.63 -8.97 5.18
N ILE A 194 -6.16 -9.06 3.94
CA ILE A 194 -5.82 -7.89 3.11
C ILE A 194 -6.47 -7.99 1.73
N LEU A 195 -7.16 -6.94 1.31
CA LEU A 195 -7.71 -6.72 -0.02
C LEU A 195 -6.88 -5.66 -0.73
N ASP A 196 -6.12 -6.08 -1.74
CA ASP A 196 -5.17 -5.22 -2.45
C ASP A 196 -4.94 -5.75 -3.87
N ASN A 197 -4.81 -4.84 -4.83
CA ASN A 197 -4.64 -5.18 -6.24
C ASN A 197 -3.17 -5.53 -6.59
N SER A 198 -2.22 -5.24 -5.71
CA SER A 198 -0.79 -5.40 -5.93
C SER A 198 -0.21 -6.51 -5.06
N PRO A 199 0.24 -7.65 -5.64
CA PRO A 199 0.90 -8.71 -4.90
C PRO A 199 2.15 -8.30 -4.13
N ALA A 200 2.83 -7.23 -4.56
CA ALA A 200 3.98 -6.71 -3.84
C ALA A 200 3.58 -6.10 -2.47
N SER A 201 2.37 -5.55 -2.35
CA SER A 201 1.88 -4.93 -1.11
C SER A 201 1.79 -5.92 0.04
N TYR A 202 1.47 -7.19 -0.23
CA TYR A 202 1.27 -8.23 0.78
C TYR A 202 2.29 -9.38 0.65
N ILE A 203 3.47 -9.11 0.10
CA ILE A 203 4.49 -10.14 -0.17
C ILE A 203 4.92 -10.92 1.09
N PHE A 204 4.81 -10.33 2.28
CA PHE A 204 5.09 -11.02 3.55
C PHE A 204 3.95 -11.91 4.04
N HIS A 205 2.71 -11.66 3.60
CA HIS A 205 1.50 -12.34 4.08
C HIS A 205 0.58 -12.78 2.92
N PRO A 206 1.07 -13.52 1.92
CA PRO A 206 0.27 -13.88 0.74
C PRO A 206 -0.93 -14.78 1.07
N ASN A 207 -0.86 -15.52 2.18
CA ASN A 207 -1.94 -16.40 2.63
C ASN A 207 -3.09 -15.64 3.31
N ASN A 208 -2.89 -14.37 3.68
CA ASN A 208 -3.95 -13.49 4.21
C ASN A 208 -4.64 -12.68 3.11
N ALA A 209 -4.15 -12.76 1.87
CA ALA A 209 -4.60 -11.90 0.80
C ALA A 209 -5.85 -12.43 0.08
N VAL A 210 -6.79 -11.53 -0.15
CA VAL A 210 -7.83 -11.62 -1.16
C VAL A 210 -7.37 -10.72 -2.32
N PRO A 211 -6.80 -11.28 -3.40
CA PRO A 211 -6.41 -10.47 -4.55
C PRO A 211 -7.64 -9.85 -5.21
N VAL A 212 -7.48 -8.64 -5.76
CA VAL A 212 -8.55 -7.95 -6.50
C VAL A 212 -8.02 -7.37 -7.80
N ALA A 213 -8.84 -7.38 -8.84
CA ALA A 213 -8.47 -6.76 -10.10
C ALA A 213 -8.25 -5.24 -9.92
N SER A 214 -7.17 -4.72 -10.52
CA SER A 214 -6.93 -3.28 -10.60
C SER A 214 -8.03 -2.62 -11.42
N TRP A 215 -8.54 -1.48 -10.94
CA TRP A 215 -9.60 -0.73 -11.60
C TRP A 215 -9.17 0.68 -11.96
N PHE A 216 -9.63 1.17 -13.10
CA PHE A 216 -9.22 2.48 -13.65
C PHE A 216 -10.44 3.34 -14.01
N ASP A 217 -11.25 2.90 -14.97
CA ASP A 217 -12.37 3.70 -15.50
C ASP A 217 -13.54 2.87 -16.05
N ASP A 218 -13.50 1.54 -15.91
CA ASP A 218 -14.59 0.67 -16.38
C ASP A 218 -15.84 0.86 -15.52
N VAL A 219 -16.88 1.43 -16.12
CA VAL A 219 -18.15 1.72 -15.45
C VAL A 219 -19.02 0.48 -15.25
N ASP A 220 -18.73 -0.60 -15.97
CA ASP A 220 -19.43 -1.88 -15.89
C ASP A 220 -18.71 -2.88 -14.95
N ASP A 221 -17.62 -2.47 -14.29
CA ASP A 221 -16.93 -3.27 -13.26
C ASP A 221 -17.91 -3.68 -12.15
N ALA A 222 -17.88 -4.96 -11.78
CA ALA A 222 -18.70 -5.51 -10.71
C ALA A 222 -17.87 -6.31 -9.69
N GLU A 223 -16.55 -6.13 -9.68
CA GLU A 223 -15.62 -6.95 -8.90
C GLU A 223 -15.90 -6.82 -7.40
N LEU A 224 -16.06 -5.59 -6.90
CA LEU A 224 -16.39 -5.36 -5.49
C LEU A 224 -17.72 -6.00 -5.07
N LEU A 225 -18.70 -6.03 -5.98
CA LEU A 225 -19.98 -6.69 -5.75
C LEU A 225 -19.81 -8.21 -5.69
N HIS A 226 -19.01 -8.79 -6.59
CA HIS A 226 -18.72 -10.22 -6.63
C HIS A 226 -17.88 -10.71 -5.44
N LEU A 227 -17.10 -9.84 -4.81
CA LEU A 227 -16.35 -10.17 -3.59
C LEU A 227 -17.22 -10.25 -2.34
N LEU A 228 -18.44 -9.67 -2.33
CA LEU A 228 -19.28 -9.66 -1.13
C LEU A 228 -19.65 -11.06 -0.62
N PRO A 229 -20.12 -12.02 -1.43
CA PRO A 229 -20.42 -13.37 -0.95
C PRO A 229 -19.20 -14.07 -0.32
N LEU A 230 -18.01 -13.85 -0.89
CA LEU A 230 -16.75 -14.38 -0.36
C LEU A 230 -16.46 -13.80 1.03
N PHE A 231 -16.56 -12.47 1.19
CA PHE A 231 -16.33 -11.84 2.49
C PHE A 231 -17.42 -12.22 3.50
N GLU A 232 -18.66 -12.39 3.09
CA GLU A 232 -19.72 -12.90 3.97
C GLU A 232 -19.44 -14.30 4.50
N GLU A 233 -18.87 -15.19 3.67
CA GLU A 233 -18.45 -16.51 4.13
C GLU A 233 -17.25 -16.42 5.09
N LEU A 234 -16.22 -15.64 4.74
CA LEU A 234 -15.03 -15.43 5.58
C LEU A 234 -15.38 -14.82 6.93
N SER A 235 -16.39 -13.95 7.01
CA SER A 235 -16.82 -13.34 8.28
C SER A 235 -17.25 -14.35 9.36
N ARG A 236 -17.54 -15.59 8.95
CA ARG A 236 -18.00 -16.68 9.83
C ARG A 236 -16.88 -17.66 10.19
N THR A 237 -15.66 -17.46 9.70
CA THR A 237 -14.56 -18.39 9.97
C THR A 237 -13.81 -18.04 11.24
N GLU A 238 -13.32 -19.07 11.92
CA GLU A 238 -12.43 -18.89 13.07
C GLU A 238 -10.98 -18.66 12.64
N ASP A 239 -10.58 -19.27 11.53
CA ASP A 239 -9.29 -19.07 10.90
C ASP A 239 -9.48 -18.63 9.44
N VAL A 240 -8.87 -17.51 9.07
CA VAL A 240 -8.92 -16.99 7.70
C VAL A 240 -8.15 -17.86 6.71
N TYR A 241 -7.13 -18.60 7.14
CA TYR A 241 -6.38 -19.49 6.26
C TYR A 241 -7.24 -20.67 5.81
N GLU A 242 -7.92 -21.33 6.75
CA GLU A 242 -8.88 -22.40 6.43
C GLU A 242 -10.02 -21.89 5.55
N GLY A 243 -10.51 -20.68 5.84
CA GLY A 243 -11.55 -20.02 5.04
C GLY A 243 -11.12 -19.78 3.60
N LEU A 244 -9.94 -19.19 3.40
CA LEU A 244 -9.40 -18.91 2.08
C LEU A 244 -9.04 -20.19 1.32
N ASP A 245 -8.46 -21.19 1.98
CA ASP A 245 -8.11 -22.46 1.35
C ASP A 245 -9.35 -23.21 0.84
N ARG A 246 -10.45 -23.20 1.61
CA ARG A 246 -11.74 -23.76 1.17
C ARG A 246 -12.26 -23.07 -0.08
N LEU A 247 -12.15 -21.75 -0.15
CA LEU A 247 -12.64 -20.95 -1.27
C LEU A 247 -11.74 -21.02 -2.51
N ARG A 248 -10.44 -21.25 -2.33
CA ARG A 248 -9.47 -21.43 -3.43
C ARG A 248 -9.48 -22.84 -4.01
N GLY A 249 -10.02 -23.82 -3.28
CA GLY A 249 -10.12 -25.23 -3.68
C GLY A 249 -11.34 -25.59 -4.52
N HIS A 250 -12.20 -24.62 -4.83
CA HIS A 250 -13.38 -24.74 -5.69
C HIS A 250 -13.22 -23.88 -6.96
#